data_AF-A0A7K0JAT4-F1
#
_entry.id   AF-A0A7K0JAT4-F1
#
_cell.length_a   1.000
_cell.length_b   1.000
_cell.length_c   1.000
_cell.angle_alpha   90.00
_cell.angle_beta   90.00
_cell.angle_gamma   90.00
#
_symmetry.space_group_name_H-M   'P 1'
#
loop_
_entity.id
_entity.type
_entity.pdbx_description
1 polymer ?
#
loop_
_entity_poly.entity_id
_entity_poly.type
_entity_poly.pdbx_seq_one_letter_code
_entity_poly.pdbx_strand_id
1 'polypeptide(L)'
;MTKDAFLLPSSIREEYMNAKHAKMQFENGYGISVLKGTLFYSNGIDTYEVAVLDNNGICYNTSITNDVIGYVDADEVSNIMKQIQELPPVVQ
;
A
#
# COMPACT_ATOMS: atom_id res chain seq x y z
N MET A 1 14.84 -1.56 7.83
CA MET A 1 15.24 -0.26 8.40
C MET A 1 16.41 0.27 7.60
N THR A 2 16.20 1.32 6.81
CA THR A 2 17.28 1.94 6.01
C THR A 2 18.14 2.81 6.92
N LYS A 3 19.47 2.74 6.78
CA LYS A 3 20.43 3.49 7.61
C LYS A 3 20.20 5.01 7.58
N ASP A 4 19.55 5.51 6.54
CA ASP A 4 19.31 6.93 6.31
C ASP A 4 18.18 7.51 7.17
N ALA A 5 17.31 6.67 7.75
CA ALA A 5 16.22 7.12 8.62
C ALA A 5 16.73 7.85 9.89
N PHE A 6 17.98 7.63 10.28
CA PHE A 6 18.59 8.32 11.43
C PHE A 6 18.92 9.79 11.15
N LEU A 7 19.02 10.18 9.89
CA LEU A 7 19.31 11.55 9.46
C LEU A 7 18.04 12.44 9.39
N LEU A 8 16.86 11.85 9.56
CA LEU A 8 15.59 12.59 9.57
C LEU A 8 15.47 13.46 10.83
N PRO A 9 14.83 14.64 10.74
CA PRO A 9 14.43 15.42 11.91
C PRO A 9 13.65 14.55 12.91
N SER A 10 13.77 14.82 14.20
CA SER A 10 13.24 13.95 15.26
C SER A 10 11.74 13.66 15.12
N SER A 11 10.94 14.65 14.69
CA SER A 11 9.50 14.48 14.47
C SER A 11 9.19 13.50 13.34
N ILE A 12 9.79 13.70 12.16
CA ILE A 12 9.61 12.82 11.01
C ILE A 12 10.16 11.41 11.27
N ARG A 13 11.26 11.32 12.02
CA ARG A 13 11.85 10.04 12.42
C ARG A 13 10.88 9.23 13.28
N GLU A 14 10.21 9.85 14.24
CA GLU A 14 9.23 9.16 15.09
C GLU A 14 8.04 8.64 14.27
N GLU A 15 7.47 9.48 13.40
CA GLU A 15 6.39 9.07 12.50
C GLU A 15 6.81 7.93 11.57
N TYR A 16 8.02 8.00 11.02
CA TYR A 16 8.58 6.94 10.18
C TYR A 16 8.78 5.62 10.93
N MET A 17 9.24 5.68 12.19
CA MET A 17 9.44 4.48 13.02
C MET A 17 8.12 3.83 13.44
N ASN A 18 7.05 4.62 13.53
CA ASN A 18 5.70 4.12 13.83
C ASN A 18 4.97 3.59 12.59
N ALA A 19 5.39 4.00 11.40
CA ALA A 19 4.80 3.57 10.14
C ALA A 19 4.93 2.04 9.91
N LYS A 20 3.93 1.46 9.27
CA LYS A 20 3.86 0.03 8.92
C LYS A 20 3.64 -0.11 7.42
N HIS A 21 4.21 -1.18 6.87
CA HIS A 21 4.11 -1.52 5.47
C HIS A 21 3.98 -3.03 5.33
N ALA A 22 2.93 -3.48 4.66
CA ALA A 22 2.74 -4.87 4.27
C ALA A 22 2.59 -4.96 2.75
N LYS A 23 3.13 -6.03 2.16
CA LYS A 23 2.95 -6.36 0.75
C LYS A 23 2.54 -7.82 0.60
N MET A 24 1.77 -8.12 -0.43
CA MET A 24 1.37 -9.49 -0.79
C MET A 24 1.16 -9.59 -2.30
N GLN A 25 1.63 -10.68 -2.91
CA GLN A 25 1.36 -11.03 -4.30
C GLN A 25 0.29 -12.13 -4.37
N PHE A 26 -0.49 -12.12 -5.44
CA PHE A 26 -1.54 -13.09 -5.75
C PHE A 26 -1.19 -13.91 -7.00
N GLU A 27 -1.92 -15.00 -7.21
CA GLU A 27 -1.67 -15.96 -8.29
C GLU A 27 -1.84 -15.36 -9.71
N ASN A 28 -2.67 -14.32 -9.84
CA ASN A 28 -2.90 -13.64 -11.11
C ASN A 28 -1.78 -12.65 -11.50
N GLY A 29 -0.69 -12.60 -10.73
CA GLY A 29 0.48 -11.76 -11.01
C GLY A 29 0.38 -10.33 -10.48
N TYR A 30 -0.78 -9.93 -9.94
CA TYR A 30 -0.92 -8.68 -9.20
C TYR A 30 -0.59 -8.86 -7.72
N GLY A 31 -0.52 -7.75 -7.01
CA GLY A 31 -0.42 -7.72 -5.57
C GLY A 31 -0.98 -6.45 -4.98
N ILE A 32 -0.74 -6.28 -3.69
CA ILE A 32 -1.17 -5.14 -2.91
C ILE A 32 -0.01 -4.64 -2.04
N SER A 33 0.10 -3.33 -1.93
CA SER A 33 0.90 -2.61 -0.95
C SER A 33 -0.05 -1.91 0.02
N VAL A 34 0.10 -2.14 1.32
CA VAL A 34 -0.71 -1.52 2.37
C VAL A 34 0.19 -0.76 3.33
N LEU A 35 -0.03 0.54 3.45
CA LEU A 35 0.73 1.44 4.31
C LEU A 35 -0.16 1.99 5.44
N LYS A 36 0.41 2.11 6.64
CA LYS A 36 -0.23 2.74 7.80
C LYS A 36 0.74 3.69 8.45
N GLY A 37 0.30 4.92 8.72
CA GLY A 37 1.09 5.95 9.37
C GLY A 37 0.75 7.34 8.86
N THR A 38 1.03 8.36 9.67
CA THR A 38 0.70 9.77 9.39
C THR A 38 1.49 10.39 8.23
N LEU A 39 2.53 9.70 7.74
CA LEU A 39 3.32 10.08 6.57
C LEU A 39 2.68 9.68 5.22
N PHE A 40 1.56 8.95 5.26
CA PHE A 40 0.84 8.44 4.10
C PHE A 40 -0.59 8.97 4.09
N TYR A 41 -1.40 8.60 3.10
CA TYR A 41 -2.85 8.83 3.12
C TYR A 41 -3.55 7.91 4.14
N SER A 42 -3.19 8.07 5.42
CA SER A 42 -3.64 7.29 6.57
C SER A 42 -3.61 8.20 7.81
N ASN A 43 -4.57 8.01 8.71
CA ASN A 43 -4.62 8.68 10.02
C ASN A 43 -3.67 8.05 11.06
N GLY A 44 -2.97 6.96 10.71
CA GLY A 44 -2.09 6.22 11.62
C GLY A 44 -2.78 5.35 12.68
N ILE A 45 -4.11 5.37 12.76
CA ILE A 45 -4.90 4.67 13.79
C ILE A 45 -5.60 3.45 13.20
N ASP A 46 -6.45 3.64 12.20
CA ASP A 46 -7.34 2.60 11.65
C ASP A 46 -7.60 2.74 10.14
N THR A 47 -7.00 3.74 9.50
CA THR A 47 -7.03 3.88 8.04
C THR A 47 -5.69 3.55 7.39
N TYR A 48 -5.72 3.24 6.11
CA TYR A 48 -4.59 2.74 5.33
C TYR A 48 -4.53 3.45 3.97
N GLU A 49 -3.32 3.47 3.41
CA GLU A 49 -3.08 3.77 2.00
C GLU A 49 -2.81 2.45 1.27
N VAL A 50 -3.46 2.25 0.13
CA VAL A 50 -3.38 1.03 -0.67
C VAL A 50 -2.90 1.34 -2.08
N ALA A 51 -1.97 0.54 -2.58
CA ALA A 51 -1.59 0.54 -3.99
C ALA A 51 -1.73 -0.87 -4.58
N VAL A 52 -2.23 -0.98 -5.81
CA VAL A 52 -2.15 -2.23 -6.57
C VAL A 52 -0.73 -2.39 -7.10
N LEU A 53 -0.20 -3.60 -7.04
CA LEU A 53 1.14 -3.94 -7.52
C LEU A 53 1.09 -4.88 -8.72
N ASP A 54 2.08 -4.79 -9.59
CA ASP A 54 2.44 -5.82 -10.58
C ASP A 54 3.96 -6.09 -10.51
N ASN A 55 4.51 -6.81 -11.51
CA ASN A 55 5.94 -7.14 -11.57
C ASN A 55 6.87 -5.91 -11.68
N ASN A 56 6.34 -4.76 -12.09
CA ASN A 56 7.09 -3.51 -12.29
C ASN A 56 6.95 -2.53 -11.11
N GLY A 57 6.18 -2.87 -10.07
CA GLY A 57 5.94 -2.00 -8.92
C GLY A 57 4.47 -1.61 -8.80
N ILE A 58 4.18 -0.32 -8.60
CA ILE A 58 2.79 0.16 -8.51
C ILE A 58 2.16 0.10 -9.91
N CYS A 59 1.02 -0.57 -9.99
CA CYS A 59 0.24 -0.70 -11.22
C CYS A 59 -0.85 0.36 -11.28
N TYR A 60 -0.66 1.36 -12.14
CA TYR A 60 -1.63 2.45 -12.36
C TYR A 60 -2.67 2.15 -13.45
N ASN A 61 -2.65 0.94 -14.03
CA ASN A 61 -3.49 0.58 -15.17
C ASN A 61 -4.43 -0.58 -14.80
N THR A 62 -5.25 -0.40 -13.76
CA THR A 62 -6.26 -1.37 -13.35
C THR A 62 -7.64 -0.73 -13.32
N SER A 63 -8.70 -1.54 -13.43
CA SER A 63 -10.08 -1.06 -13.25
C SER A 63 -10.42 -0.70 -11.80
N ILE A 64 -9.55 -1.05 -10.85
CA ILE A 64 -9.72 -0.76 -9.41
C ILE A 64 -9.31 0.69 -9.14
N THR A 65 -8.12 1.07 -9.60
CA THR A 65 -7.57 2.41 -9.42
C THR A 65 -6.46 2.67 -10.44
N ASN A 66 -6.29 3.96 -10.75
CA ASN A 66 -5.16 4.50 -11.51
C ASN A 66 -4.20 5.32 -10.63
N ASP A 67 -4.35 5.25 -9.31
CA ASP A 67 -3.49 5.86 -8.29
C ASP A 67 -3.55 5.06 -6.97
N VAL A 68 -2.93 5.54 -5.90
CA VAL A 68 -3.13 5.02 -4.55
C VAL A 68 -4.53 5.36 -4.02
N ILE A 69 -5.08 4.49 -3.18
CA ILE A 69 -6.36 4.71 -2.48
C ILE A 69 -6.04 5.03 -1.03
N GLY A 70 -6.37 6.23 -0.59
CA GLY A 70 -6.09 6.72 0.76
C GLY A 70 -7.28 6.63 1.71
N TYR A 71 -6.99 6.67 3.00
CA TYR A 71 -7.94 6.76 4.11
C TYR A 71 -8.99 5.66 4.16
N VAL A 72 -8.66 4.46 3.68
CA VAL A 72 -9.55 3.29 3.71
C VAL A 72 -9.40 2.49 4.99
N ASP A 73 -10.47 1.88 5.47
CA ASP A 73 -10.44 1.00 6.65
C ASP A 73 -10.01 -0.45 6.33
N ALA A 74 -9.95 -1.32 7.34
CA ALA A 74 -9.51 -2.70 7.17
C ALA A 74 -10.47 -3.57 6.33
N ASP A 75 -11.77 -3.29 6.35
CA ASP A 75 -12.76 -4.01 5.56
C ASP A 75 -12.68 -3.60 4.09
N GLU A 76 -12.47 -2.30 3.83
CA GLU A 76 -12.21 -1.77 2.50
C GLU A 76 -10.91 -2.33 1.90
N VAL A 77 -9.82 -2.38 2.69
CA VAL A 77 -8.56 -3.05 2.29
C VAL A 77 -8.84 -4.51 1.89
N SER A 78 -9.62 -5.23 2.70
CA SER A 78 -9.97 -6.63 2.42
C SER A 78 -10.81 -6.79 1.15
N ASN A 79 -11.70 -5.83 0.88
CA ASN A 79 -12.51 -5.82 -0.34
C ASN A 79 -11.65 -5.49 -1.58
N ILE A 80 -10.69 -4.57 -1.47
CA ILE A 80 -9.71 -4.31 -2.52
C ILE A 80 -8.88 -5.56 -2.83
N MET A 81 -8.42 -6.30 -1.81
CA MET A 81 -7.69 -7.57 -2.02
C MET A 81 -8.51 -8.59 -2.80
N LYS A 82 -9.82 -8.68 -2.57
CA LYS A 82 -10.72 -9.57 -3.35
C LYS A 82 -10.80 -9.11 -4.81
N GLN A 83 -11.01 -7.82 -5.04
CA GLN A 83 -11.05 -7.25 -6.39
C GLN A 83 -9.74 -7.48 -7.15
N ILE A 84 -8.58 -7.32 -6.50
CA ILE A 84 -7.27 -7.56 -7.12
C ILE A 84 -7.17 -9.02 -7.59
N GLN A 85 -7.61 -9.99 -6.78
CA GLN A 85 -7.58 -11.42 -7.13
C GLN A 85 -8.51 -11.77 -8.30
N GLU A 86 -9.54 -10.96 -8.55
CA GLU A 86 -10.49 -11.14 -9.66
C GLU A 86 -10.02 -10.49 -10.97
N LEU A 87 -8.93 -9.70 -10.96
CA LEU A 87 -8.38 -9.12 -12.19
C LEU A 87 -7.90 -10.21 -13.16
N PRO A 88 -8.08 -10.01 -14.49
CA PRO A 88 -7.45 -10.85 -15.50
C PRO A 88 -5.94 -10.91 -15.28
N PRO A 89 -5.29 -12.08 -15.37
CA PRO A 89 -3.86 -12.20 -15.07
C PRO A 89 -3.00 -11.20 -15.84
N VAL A 90 -1.92 -10.72 -15.21
CA VAL A 90 -0.94 -9.84 -15.88
C VAL A 90 -0.43 -10.54 -17.14
N VAL A 91 -0.65 -9.92 -18.30
CA VAL A 91 -0.07 -10.38 -19.56
C VAL A 91 1.40 -9.99 -19.55
N GLN A 92 2.27 -10.99 -19.55
CA GLN A 92 3.73 -10.80 -19.63
C GLN A 92 4.18 -10.50 -21.06
#